data_AF-F6DLP0-F1
#
_entry.id   AF-F6DLP0-F1
#
_cell.length_a   1.000
_cell.length_b   1.000
_cell.length_c   1.000
_cell.angle_alpha   90.00
_cell.angle_beta   90.00
_cell.angle_gamma   90.00
#
_symmetry.space_group_name_H-M   'P 1'
#
loop_
_entity.id
_entity.type
_entity.pdbx_description
1 polymer ?
#
loop_
_entity_poly.entity_id
_entity_poly.type
_entity_poly.pdbx_seq_one_letter_code
_entity_poly.pdbx_strand_id
1 'polypeptide(L)' 'MSREKAVAEICSEMFDKITIIKGYLLLNIERKKVDYSPLILREVGEMEILVRKIVDTCNTKEEGT' A
#
# COMPACT_ATOMS: atom_id res chain seq x y z
N MET A 1 12.43 -17.34 1.24
CA MET A 1 11.99 -16.41 0.18
C MET A 1 13.06 -15.35 0.03
N SER A 2 13.48 -14.95 -1.18
CA SER A 2 14.52 -13.91 -1.32
C SER A 2 13.95 -12.54 -0.92
N ARG A 3 14.82 -11.65 -0.42
CA ARG A 3 14.46 -10.28 -0.02
C ARG A 3 13.78 -9.51 -1.16
N GLU A 4 14.32 -9.64 -2.37
CA GLU A 4 13.77 -9.00 -3.57
C GLU A 4 12.35 -9.46 -3.87
N LYS A 5 12.07 -10.76 -3.72
CA LYS A 5 10.73 -11.30 -3.91
C LYS A 5 9.75 -10.78 -2.85
N ALA A 6 10.17 -10.72 -1.58
CA ALA A 6 9.35 -10.17 -0.52
C ALA A 6 9.03 -8.67 -0.75
N VAL A 7 10.02 -7.87 -1.17
CA VAL A 7 9.80 -6.46 -1.52
C VAL A 7 8.86 -6.33 -2.73
N ALA A 8 9.02 -7.16 -3.75
CA ALA A 8 8.14 -7.16 -4.92
C ALA A 8 6.67 -7.49 -4.56
N GLU A 9 6.47 -8.46 -3.67
CA GLU A 9 5.13 -8.81 -3.15
C GLU A 9 4.50 -7.63 -2.40
N ILE A 10 5.26 -6.96 -1.51
CA ILE A 10 4.78 -5.78 -0.78
C ILE A 10 4.47 -4.61 -1.75
N CYS A 11 5.30 -4.41 -2.77
CA CYS A 11 5.04 -3.41 -3.82
C CYS A 11 3.78 -3.73 -4.62
N SER A 12 3.51 -5.01 -4.91
CA SER A 12 2.28 -5.44 -5.57
C SER A 12 1.05 -5.10 -4.71
N GLU A 13 1.10 -5.41 -3.41
CA GLU A 13 0.03 -5.03 -2.48
C GLU A 13 -0.19 -3.50 -2.46
N MET A 14 0.88 -2.72 -2.51
CA MET A 14 0.81 -1.26 -2.56
C MET A 14 0.17 -0.74 -3.86
N PHE A 15 0.40 -1.41 -5.00
CA PHE A 15 -0.30 -1.10 -6.26
C PHE A 15 -1.80 -1.36 -6.18
N ASP A 16 -2.22 -2.40 -5.47
CA ASP A 16 -3.65 -2.68 -5.24
C ASP A 16 -4.29 -1.54 -4.44
N LYS A 17 -3.60 -1.03 -3.39
CA LYS A 17 -4.06 0.14 -2.62
C LYS A 17 -4.22 1.39 -3.48
N ILE A 18 -3.26 1.66 -4.36
CA ILE A 18 -3.33 2.78 -5.32
C ILE A 18 -4.53 2.61 -6.27
N THR A 19 -4.78 1.39 -6.74
CA THR A 19 -5.91 1.09 -7.62
C THR A 19 -7.25 1.36 -6.93
N ILE A 20 -7.36 0.98 -5.65
CA ILE A 20 -8.55 1.24 -4.83
C ILE A 20 -8.76 2.75 -4.64
N ILE A 21 -7.71 3.49 -4.27
CA ILE A 21 -7.76 4.96 -4.12
C ILE A 21 -8.24 5.62 -5.42
N LYS A 22 -7.68 5.21 -6.57
CA LYS A 22 -8.11 5.70 -7.88
C LYS A 22 -9.60 5.44 -8.12
N GLY A 23 -10.10 4.27 -7.75
CA GLY A 23 -11.53 3.94 -7.81
C GLY A 23 -12.40 4.91 -7.01
N TYR A 24 -12.03 5.19 -5.76
CA TYR A 24 -12.75 6.15 -4.92
C TYR A 24 -12.69 7.58 -5.46
N LEU A 25 -11.56 8.00 -6.02
CA LEU A 25 -11.44 9.32 -6.65
C LEU A 25 -12.35 9.46 -7.88
N LEU A 26 -12.43 8.42 -8.72
CA LEU A 26 -13.36 8.39 -9.86
C LEU A 26 -14.82 8.44 -9.38
N LEU A 27 -15.17 7.65 -8.36
CA LEU A 27 -16.51 7.68 -7.78
C LEU A 27 -16.85 9.06 -7.19
N ASN A 28 -15.89 9.77 -6.61
CA ASN A 28 -16.12 11.12 -6.08
C ASN A 28 -16.41 12.14 -7.19
N ILE A 29 -15.79 11.97 -8.36
CA ILE A 29 -16.07 12.78 -9.56
C ILE A 29 -17.48 12.50 -10.09
N GLU A 30 -17.86 11.22 -10.18
CA GLU A 30 -19.16 10.77 -10.72
C GLU A 30 -20.33 10.97 -9.75
N ARG A 31 -20.11 10.79 -8.45
CA ARG A 31 -21.14 10.73 -7.39
C ARG A 31 -20.80 11.64 -6.22
N LYS A 32 -20.98 12.95 -6.43
CA LYS A 32 -20.70 14.04 -5.46
C LYS A 32 -21.52 14.01 -4.15
N LYS A 33 -22.36 13.00 -3.90
CA LYS A 33 -23.24 12.91 -2.73
C LYS A 33 -22.67 12.04 -1.60
N VAL A 34 -21.59 11.30 -1.85
CA VAL A 34 -20.96 10.43 -0.87
C VAL A 34 -19.54 10.92 -0.65
N ASP A 35 -19.18 11.14 0.62
CA ASP A 35 -17.80 11.47 0.98
C ASP A 35 -16.98 10.17 1.11
N TYR A 36 -16.09 9.97 0.14
CA TYR A 36 -15.18 8.82 0.12
C TYR A 36 -13.84 9.09 0.81
N SER A 37 -13.61 10.31 1.34
CA SER A 37 -12.35 10.70 1.98
C SER A 37 -11.93 9.74 3.11
N PRO A 38 -12.84 9.24 3.99
CA PRO A 38 -12.45 8.29 5.03
C PRO A 38 -11.89 6.97 4.48
N LEU A 39 -12.42 6.49 3.35
CA LEU A 39 -11.95 5.26 2.70
C LEU A 39 -10.59 5.49 2.03
N ILE A 40 -10.40 6.64 1.39
CA ILE A 40 -9.10 7.01 0.81
C ILE A 40 -8.03 7.11 1.91
N LEU A 41 -8.33 7.78 3.02
CA LEU A 41 -7.40 7.91 4.14
C LEU A 41 -7.02 6.56 4.75
N ARG A 42 -7.97 5.62 4.81
CA ARG A 42 -7.69 4.25 5.24
C ARG A 42 -6.67 3.57 4.33
N GLU A 43 -6.87 3.60 3.02
CA GLU A 43 -5.94 2.95 2.08
C GLU A 43 -4.55 3.61 2.12
N VAL A 44 -4.47 4.93 2.29
CA VAL A 44 -3.19 5.65 2.50
C VAL A 44 -2.49 5.15 3.77
N GLY A 45 -3.21 5.01 4.89
CA GLY A 45 -2.65 4.45 6.12
C GLY A 45 -2.15 3.02 5.95
N GLU A 46 -2.86 2.19 5.19
CA GLU A 46 -2.40 0.84 4.85
C GLU A 46 -1.12 0.88 3.99
N MET A 47 -0.98 1.83 3.06
CA MET A 47 0.27 2.04 2.30
C MET A 47 1.44 2.44 3.19
N GLU A 48 1.25 3.28 4.21
CA GLU A 48 2.30 3.64 5.16
C GLU A 48 2.84 2.41 5.91
N ILE A 49 1.95 1.49 6.29
CA ILE A 49 2.32 0.22 6.91
C ILE A 49 3.14 -0.64 5.94
N LEU A 50 2.74 -0.72 4.67
CA LEU A 50 3.48 -1.47 3.64
C LEU A 50 4.88 -0.89 3.41
N VAL A 51 5.02 0.44 3.35
CA VAL A 51 6.33 1.10 3.24
C VAL A 51 7.22 0.74 4.44
N ARG A 52 6.68 0.73 5.65
CA ARG A 52 7.44 0.30 6.84
C ARG A 52 7.91 -1.15 6.72
N LYS A 53 7.04 -2.06 6.24
CA LYS A 53 7.42 -3.45 5.97
C LYS A 53 8.55 -3.56 4.95
N ILE A 54 8.58 -2.73 3.90
CA ILE A 54 9.69 -2.70 2.94
C ILE A 54 10.99 -2.31 3.64
N VAL A 55 10.96 -1.25 4.46
CA VAL A 55 12.13 -0.79 5.22
C VAL A 55 12.66 -1.90 6.14
N ASP A 56 11.76 -2.57 6.87
CA ASP A 56 12.12 -3.67 7.78
C ASP A 56 12.68 -4.88 7.02
N THR A 57 12.11 -5.20 5.85
CA THR A 57 12.56 -6.28 4.96
C THR A 57 13.94 -5.98 4.35
N CYS A 58 14.24 -4.71 4.11
CA CYS A 58 15.56 -4.27 3.64
C CYS A 58 16.62 -4.28 4.74
N ASN A 59 16.23 -3.96 5.98
CA ASN A 59 17.13 -3.80 7.12
C ASN A 59 17.36 -5.08 7.93
N THR A 60 16.63 -6.16 7.64
CA THR A 60 16.82 -7.46 8.28
C THR A 60 18.21 -7.99 7.90
N LYS A 61 19.18 -7.86 8.82
CA LYS A 61 20.53 -8.41 8.65
C LYS A 61 20.40 -9.93 8.50
N GLU A 62 21.13 -10.50 7.56
CA GLU A 62 21.41 -11.94 7.59
C GLU A 62 22.19 -12.18 8.90
N GLU A 63 21.56 -12.83 9.88
CA GLU A 63 22.29 -13.38 11.01
C GLU A 63 23.25 -14.42 10.42
N GLY A 64 24.53 -14.01 10.36
CA GLY A 64 25.63 -14.79 9.83
C GLY A 64 25.77 -16.12 10.55
N THR A 65 26.09 -17.11 9.72
CA THR A 65 26.51 -18.48 10.05
C THR A 65 27.75 -18.50 10.93
#